data_AF-A0A5M8QZL9-F1
#
_entry.id   AF-A0A5M8QZL9-F1
#
_cell.length_a   1.000
_cell.length_b   1.000
_cell.length_c   1.000
_cell.angle_alpha   90.00
_cell.angle_beta   90.00
_cell.angle_gamma   90.00
#
_symmetry.space_group_name_H-M   'P 1'
#
loop_
_entity.id
_entity.type
_entity.pdbx_description
1 polymer ?
#
loop_
_entity_poly.entity_id
_entity_poly.type
_entity_poly.pdbx_seq_one_letter_code
_entity_poly.pdbx_strand_id
1 'polypeptide(L)'
;MKNKSFWQRIIMGSVIFMTIFLLTDYAGGKSLWISGVIVERHFRPKKTYLKKQRKKDPQGHSYNKNVRKKRPEVWYFIVKTRNGEKMKMECEKEVYLAFRPGQNIRYEIRKGLLTGFVYREKITAVR
;
A
#
# COMPACT_ATOMS: atom_id res chain seq x y z
N MET A 1 -37.82 9.22 -22.73
CA MET A 1 -36.90 9.90 -21.77
C MET A 1 -37.05 9.45 -20.30
N LYS A 2 -37.77 8.35 -19.95
CA LYS A 2 -37.99 7.94 -18.54
C LYS A 2 -36.86 7.10 -17.90
N ASN A 3 -36.00 6.44 -18.69
CA ASN A 3 -34.98 5.53 -18.14
C ASN A 3 -33.79 6.23 -17.46
N LYS A 4 -33.50 7.50 -17.78
CA LYS A 4 -32.34 8.22 -17.19
C LYS A 4 -32.51 8.45 -15.67
N SER A 5 -33.73 8.73 -15.22
CA SER A 5 -34.05 8.98 -13.80
C SER A 5 -33.93 7.74 -12.92
N PHE A 6 -34.32 6.57 -13.44
CA PHE A 6 -34.22 5.30 -12.71
C PHE A 6 -32.75 4.89 -12.47
N TRP A 7 -31.93 4.93 -13.52
CA TRP A 7 -30.50 4.63 -13.40
C TRP A 7 -29.76 5.63 -12.50
N GLN A 8 -30.13 6.92 -12.53
CA GLN A 8 -29.57 7.91 -11.61
C GLN A 8 -29.88 7.58 -10.14
N ARG A 9 -31.10 7.12 -9.83
CA ARG A 9 -31.47 6.70 -8.46
C ARG A 9 -30.67 5.47 -8.00
N ILE A 10 -30.46 4.49 -8.88
CA ILE A 10 -29.64 3.32 -8.58
C ILE A 10 -28.18 3.72 -8.32
N ILE A 11 -27.62 4.58 -9.18
CA ILE A 11 -26.23 5.06 -9.03
C ILE A 11 -26.09 5.87 -7.73
N MET A 12 -27.03 6.77 -7.43
CA MET A 12 -26.99 7.52 -6.18
C MET A 12 -27.12 6.61 -4.96
N GLY A 13 -28.02 5.63 -5.01
CA GLY A 13 -28.18 4.64 -3.94
C GLY A 13 -26.92 3.82 -3.71
N SER A 14 -26.25 3.36 -4.79
CA SER A 14 -25.01 2.59 -4.67
C SER A 14 -23.85 3.43 -4.14
N VAL A 15 -23.74 4.70 -4.53
CA VAL A 15 -22.75 5.63 -3.98
C VAL A 15 -22.98 5.86 -2.49
N ILE A 16 -24.22 6.11 -2.07
CA ILE A 16 -24.56 6.32 -0.65
C ILE A 16 -24.24 5.06 0.15
N PHE A 17 -24.66 3.89 -0.34
CA PHE A 17 -24.38 2.62 0.31
C PHE A 17 -22.87 2.35 0.45
N MET A 18 -22.10 2.55 -0.63
CA MET A 18 -20.64 2.41 -0.60
C MET A 18 -19.98 3.38 0.38
N THR A 19 -20.51 4.60 0.49
CA THR A 19 -19.98 5.60 1.43
C THR A 19 -20.22 5.17 2.87
N ILE A 20 -21.43 4.73 3.20
CA ILE A 20 -21.77 4.20 4.53
C ILE A 20 -20.93 2.97 4.84
N PHE A 21 -20.76 2.07 3.88
CA PHE A 21 -19.94 0.88 4.02
C PHE A 21 -18.48 1.23 4.35
N LEU A 22 -17.85 2.13 3.57
CA LEU A 22 -16.46 2.56 3.81
C LEU A 22 -16.29 3.29 5.15
N LEU A 23 -17.27 4.10 5.55
CA LEU A 23 -17.26 4.77 6.86
C LEU A 23 -17.35 3.76 8.01
N THR A 24 -18.21 2.77 7.88
CA THR A 24 -18.39 1.72 8.89
C THR A 24 -17.14 0.86 9.00
N ASP A 25 -16.57 0.50 7.84
CA ASP A 25 -15.34 -0.29 7.75
C ASP A 25 -14.15 0.45 8.38
N TYR A 26 -14.03 1.76 8.14
CA TYR A 26 -13.02 2.61 8.75
C TYR A 26 -13.22 2.79 10.27
N ALA A 27 -14.46 3.07 10.70
CA ALA A 27 -14.80 3.35 12.09
C ALA A 27 -14.61 2.12 12.98
N GLY A 28 -15.08 0.95 12.52
CA GLY A 28 -14.93 -0.33 13.22
C GLY A 28 -13.54 -0.97 13.08
N GLY A 29 -12.67 -0.41 12.24
CA GLY A 29 -11.35 -0.93 11.96
C GLY A 29 -10.42 -0.95 13.18
N LYS A 30 -9.47 -1.90 13.20
CA LYS A 30 -8.47 -2.03 14.27
C LYS A 30 -7.19 -1.27 13.91
N SER A 31 -6.56 -0.67 14.92
CA SER A 31 -5.26 -0.01 14.79
C SER A 31 -4.17 -0.95 15.31
N LEU A 32 -3.21 -1.28 14.46
CA LEU A 32 -2.06 -2.09 14.80
C LEU A 32 -0.85 -1.18 15.02
N TRP A 33 -0.20 -1.34 16.16
CA TRP A 33 0.92 -0.52 16.59
C TRP A 33 2.19 -1.36 16.61
N ILE A 34 3.20 -0.96 15.85
CA ILE A 34 4.52 -1.58 15.87
C ILE A 34 5.52 -0.52 16.32
N SER A 35 6.35 -0.84 17.30
CA SER A 35 7.43 0.03 17.74
C SER A 35 8.79 -0.63 17.51
N GLY A 36 9.78 0.16 17.12
CA GLY A 36 11.12 -0.35 16.86
C GLY A 36 12.12 0.76 16.57
N VAL A 37 13.38 0.35 16.42
CA VAL A 37 14.50 1.24 16.08
C VAL A 37 14.77 1.16 14.59
N ILE A 38 14.94 2.30 13.93
CA ILE A 38 15.41 2.33 12.54
C ILE A 38 16.86 1.85 12.50
N VAL A 39 17.13 0.75 11.82
CA VAL A 39 18.49 0.21 11.65
C VAL A 39 19.13 0.81 10.41
N GLU A 40 18.37 0.81 9.30
CA GLU A 40 18.86 1.27 8.01
C GLU A 40 17.75 2.00 7.26
N ARG A 41 18.16 2.83 6.29
CA ARG A 41 17.27 3.49 5.35
C ARG A 41 17.76 3.22 3.94
N HIS A 42 16.83 2.95 3.03
CA HIS A 42 17.13 2.58 1.66
C HIS A 42 16.26 3.34 0.68
N PHE A 43 16.86 3.70 -0.44
CA PHE A 43 16.18 4.29 -1.58
C PHE A 43 16.24 3.35 -2.78
N ARG A 44 15.08 3.08 -3.38
CA ARG A 44 14.99 2.36 -4.64
C ARG A 44 14.52 3.29 -5.75
N PRO A 45 15.38 3.65 -6.71
CA PRO A 45 14.97 4.54 -7.80
C PRO A 45 14.02 3.84 -8.76
N LYS A 46 13.17 4.64 -9.41
CA LYS A 46 12.30 4.20 -10.50
C LYS A 46 13.13 3.61 -11.63
N LYS A 47 12.75 2.42 -12.10
CA LYS A 47 13.44 1.75 -13.22
C LYS A 47 12.43 1.25 -14.25
N THR A 48 12.74 1.45 -15.52
CA THR A 48 12.00 0.85 -16.63
C THR A 48 12.95 -0.03 -17.41
N TYR A 49 12.57 -1.28 -17.66
CA TYR A 49 13.41 -2.23 -18.37
C TYR A 49 12.59 -3.17 -19.24
N LEU A 50 13.22 -3.73 -20.27
CA LEU A 50 12.64 -4.76 -21.11
C LEU A 50 12.95 -6.13 -20.49
N LYS A 51 11.92 -6.95 -20.31
CA LYS A 51 12.07 -8.35 -19.88
C LYS A 51 11.55 -9.25 -20.99
N LYS A 52 12.39 -10.18 -21.45
CA LYS A 52 11.95 -11.29 -22.31
C LYS A 52 11.07 -12.22 -21.49
N GLN A 53 9.85 -12.46 -21.95
CA GLN A 53 8.94 -13.46 -21.39
C GLN A 53 8.61 -14.49 -22.45
N ARG A 54 8.78 -15.77 -22.10
CA ARG A 54 8.32 -16.88 -22.92
C ARG A 54 6.83 -17.06 -22.67
N LYS A 55 6.03 -17.02 -23.72
CA LYS A 55 4.59 -17.33 -23.68
C LYS A 55 4.30 -18.53 -24.55
N LYS A 56 3.20 -19.21 -24.24
CA LYS A 56 2.59 -20.22 -25.09
C LYS A 56 1.26 -19.70 -25.60
N ASP A 57 0.99 -19.89 -26.88
CA ASP A 57 -0.33 -19.65 -27.45
C ASP A 57 -1.30 -20.80 -27.14
N PRO A 58 -2.61 -20.61 -27.32
CA PRO A 58 -3.61 -21.68 -27.11
C PRO A 58 -3.36 -22.93 -27.96
N GLN A 59 -2.67 -22.77 -29.10
CA GLN A 59 -2.27 -23.85 -30.01
C GLN A 59 -0.94 -24.54 -29.61
N GLY A 60 -0.33 -24.15 -28.48
CA GLY A 60 0.86 -24.79 -27.92
C GLY A 60 2.22 -24.23 -28.40
N HIS A 61 2.22 -23.35 -29.41
CA HIS A 61 3.46 -22.71 -29.89
C HIS A 61 4.08 -21.79 -28.83
N SER A 62 5.40 -21.87 -28.67
CA SER A 62 6.15 -21.02 -27.75
C SER A 62 6.84 -19.89 -28.48
N TYR A 63 6.67 -18.65 -28.01
CA TYR A 63 7.37 -17.47 -28.54
C TYR A 63 7.90 -16.59 -27.42
N ASN A 64 8.89 -15.76 -27.77
CA ASN A 64 9.49 -14.79 -26.85
C ASN A 64 8.91 -13.40 -27.13
N LYS A 65 8.29 -12.80 -26.11
CA LYS A 65 7.79 -11.43 -26.17
C LYS A 65 8.63 -10.53 -25.28
N ASN A 66 9.08 -9.40 -25.81
CA ASN A 66 9.67 -8.33 -25.01
C ASN A 66 8.54 -7.57 -24.30
N VAL A 67 8.56 -7.56 -22.98
CA VAL A 67 7.58 -6.85 -22.15
C VAL A 67 8.28 -5.72 -21.40
N ARG A 68 7.76 -4.50 -21.56
CA ARG A 68 8.23 -3.33 -20.80
C ARG A 68 7.71 -3.44 -19.37
N LYS A 69 8.61 -3.58 -18.40
CA LYS A 69 8.28 -3.55 -16.97
C LYS A 69 8.71 -2.23 -16.36
N LYS A 70 7.81 -1.63 -15.59
CA LYS A 70 8.08 -0.45 -14.77
C LYS A 70 8.19 -0.91 -13.31
N ARG A 71 9.21 -0.44 -12.60
CA ARG A 71 9.34 -0.55 -11.14
C ARG A 71 9.18 0.85 -10.56
N PRO A 72 8.22 1.06 -9.64
CA PRO A 72 8.03 2.35 -9.01
C PRO A 72 9.24 2.70 -8.12
N GLU A 73 9.34 3.99 -7.83
CA GLU A 73 10.23 4.53 -6.81
C GLU A 73 9.71 4.15 -5.43
N VAL A 74 10.59 3.75 -4.51
CA VAL A 74 10.20 3.34 -3.15
C VAL A 74 11.25 3.82 -2.15
N TRP A 75 10.78 4.50 -1.10
CA TRP A 75 11.56 4.85 0.09
C TRP A 75 11.17 3.92 1.23
N TYR A 76 12.15 3.35 1.94
CA TYR A 76 11.83 2.45 3.04
C TYR A 76 12.89 2.43 4.13
N PHE A 77 12.45 2.08 5.33
CA PHE A 77 13.27 1.78 6.49
C PHE A 77 13.38 0.27 6.72
N ILE A 78 14.50 -0.16 7.27
CA ILE A 78 14.63 -1.44 7.95
C ILE A 78 14.54 -1.14 9.45
N VAL A 79 13.48 -1.61 10.08
CA VAL A 79 13.16 -1.36 11.49
C VAL A 79 13.34 -2.65 12.26
N LYS A 80 14.09 -2.60 13.37
CA LYS A 80 14.20 -3.71 14.32
C LYS A 80 13.17 -3.53 15.43
N THR A 81 12.24 -4.46 15.54
CA THR A 81 11.23 -4.46 16.59
C THR A 81 11.85 -4.78 17.95
N ARG A 82 11.11 -4.53 19.03
CA ARG A 82 11.54 -4.91 20.39
C ARG A 82 11.82 -6.40 20.54
N ASN A 83 11.14 -7.24 19.76
CA ASN A 83 11.33 -8.69 19.75
C ASN A 83 12.57 -9.12 18.94
N GLY A 84 13.29 -8.17 18.34
CA GLY A 84 14.51 -8.42 17.57
C GLY A 84 14.30 -8.68 16.08
N GLU A 85 13.05 -8.81 15.63
CA GLU A 85 12.73 -9.01 14.22
C GLU A 85 13.03 -7.76 13.38
N LYS A 86 13.60 -7.95 12.19
CA LYS A 86 13.80 -6.89 11.21
C LYS A 86 12.63 -6.87 10.23
N MET A 87 12.01 -5.72 10.06
CA MET A 87 10.94 -5.51 9.10
C MET A 87 11.22 -4.35 8.16
N LYS A 88 10.72 -4.48 6.93
CA LYS A 88 10.76 -3.42 5.93
C LYS A 88 9.50 -2.57 6.04
N MET A 89 9.65 -1.26 6.26
CA MET A 89 8.56 -0.30 6.28
C MET A 89 8.72 0.70 5.14
N GLU A 90 7.78 0.72 4.19
CA GLU A 90 7.74 1.74 3.14
C GLU A 90 7.21 3.05 3.71
N CYS A 91 7.70 4.17 3.19
CA CYS A 91 7.37 5.49 3.70
C CYS A 91 7.39 6.54 2.59
N GLU A 92 6.79 7.68 2.88
CA GLU A 92 6.87 8.86 2.02
C GLU A 92 8.27 9.48 2.09
N LYS A 93 8.63 10.27 1.07
CA LYS A 93 9.95 10.89 0.94
C LYS A 93 10.24 11.84 2.10
N GLU A 94 9.23 12.59 2.54
CA GLU A 94 9.31 13.56 3.62
C GLU A 94 9.66 12.86 4.94
N VAL A 95 9.00 11.73 5.22
CA VAL A 95 9.30 10.88 6.37
C VAL A 95 10.69 10.28 6.25
N TYR A 96 11.06 9.77 5.07
CA TYR A 96 12.40 9.24 4.81
C TYR A 96 13.53 10.22 5.15
N LEU A 97 13.33 11.50 4.84
CA LEU A 97 14.30 12.56 5.09
C LEU A 97 14.29 13.05 6.54
N ALA A 98 13.14 13.02 7.21
CA ALA A 98 12.98 13.47 8.59
C ALA A 98 13.63 12.52 9.61
N PHE A 99 13.60 11.21 9.35
CA PHE A 99 14.07 10.20 10.31
C PHE A 99 15.47 9.67 9.97
N ARG A 100 16.23 9.32 11.01
CA ARG A 100 17.60 8.80 10.91
C ARG A 100 17.73 7.41 11.55
N PRO A 101 18.67 6.58 11.07
CA PRO A 101 19.06 5.35 11.77
C PRO A 101 19.41 5.62 13.24
N GLY A 102 19.03 4.70 14.12
CA GLY A 102 19.15 4.79 15.58
C GLY A 102 17.92 5.39 16.28
N GLN A 103 16.99 6.02 15.56
CA GLN A 103 15.79 6.59 16.18
C GLN A 103 14.73 5.53 16.48
N ASN A 104 14.08 5.68 17.64
CA ASN A 104 12.87 4.95 17.97
C ASN A 104 11.67 5.53 17.24
N ILE A 105 10.93 4.66 16.57
CA ILE A 105 9.70 5.02 15.88
C ILE A 105 8.54 4.12 16.29
N ARG A 106 7.34 4.68 16.17
CA ARG A 106 6.08 3.96 16.25
C ARG A 106 5.39 4.04 14.91
N TYR A 107 5.01 2.89 14.40
CA TYR A 107 4.23 2.73 13.18
C TYR A 107 2.81 2.33 13.54
N GLU A 108 1.85 3.10 13.08
CA GLU A 108 0.42 2.88 13.23
C GLU A 108 -0.17 2.52 11.87
N ILE A 109 -0.84 1.36 11.79
CA ILE A 109 -1.61 0.95 10.63
C ILE A 109 -3.06 0.79 11.06
N ARG A 110 -3.97 1.58 10.49
CA ARG A 110 -5.42 1.39 10.69
C ARG A 110 -5.99 0.57 9.54
N LYS A 111 -6.46 -0.63 9.86
CA LYS A 111 -7.09 -1.54 8.88
C LYS A 111 -8.60 -1.57 9.07
N GLY A 112 -9.33 -1.60 7.96
CA GLY A 112 -10.78 -1.79 7.92
C GLY A 112 -11.23 -3.05 8.63
N LEU A 113 -12.42 -3.01 9.21
CA LEU A 113 -13.01 -4.13 9.96
C LEU A 113 -13.29 -5.36 9.09
N LEU A 114 -13.90 -5.14 7.92
CA LEU A 114 -14.41 -6.13 6.99
C LEU A 114 -13.47 -6.31 5.79
N THR A 115 -12.98 -5.21 5.22
CA THR A 115 -12.17 -5.27 3.98
C THR A 115 -10.70 -5.58 4.24
N GLY A 116 -10.22 -5.27 5.45
CA GLY A 116 -8.79 -5.26 5.76
C GLY A 116 -8.00 -4.17 5.04
N PHE A 117 -8.67 -3.21 4.38
CA PHE A 117 -8.02 -2.09 3.70
C PHE A 117 -7.25 -1.23 4.68
N VAL A 118 -6.05 -0.80 4.25
CA VAL A 118 -5.26 0.14 5.02
C VAL A 118 -5.78 1.55 4.74
N TYR A 119 -6.43 2.13 5.73
CA TYR A 119 -6.99 3.48 5.64
C TYR A 119 -6.01 4.57 6.07
N ARG A 120 -5.06 4.21 6.95
CA ARG A 120 -4.09 5.15 7.49
C ARG A 120 -2.82 4.43 7.85
N GLU A 121 -1.72 5.02 7.43
CA GLU A 121 -0.37 4.66 7.87
C GLU A 121 0.27 5.91 8.47
N LYS A 122 0.86 5.78 9.65
CA LYS A 122 1.52 6.91 10.31
C LYS A 122 2.78 6.44 11.01
N ILE A 123 3.89 7.12 10.71
CA ILE A 123 5.17 6.93 11.40
C ILE A 123 5.38 8.14 12.31
N THR A 124 5.60 7.89 13.60
CA THR A 124 5.93 8.93 14.58
C THR A 124 7.22 8.62 15.32
N ALA A 125 7.96 9.66 15.67
CA ALA A 125 9.08 9.53 16.59
C ALA A 125 8.56 9.18 17.98
N VAL A 126 9.23 8.23 18.63
CA VAL A 126 9.02 7.94 20.05
C VAL A 126 10.18 8.59 20.79
N ARG A 127 9.86 9.53 21.69
CA ARG A 127 10.85 10.10 22.61
C ARG A 127 11.31 9.05 23.61
#